data_AF-A0AB36X7G2-F1
#
_entry.id   AF-A0AB36X7G2-F1
#
_cell.length_a   1.000
_cell.length_b   1.000
_cell.length_c   1.000
_cell.angle_alpha   90.00
_cell.angle_beta   90.00
_cell.angle_gamma   90.00
#
_symmetry.space_group_name_H-M   'P 1'
#
loop_
_entity.id
_entity.type
_entity.pdbx_description
1 polymer ?
#
loop_
_entity_poly.entity_id
_entity_poly.type
_entity_poly.pdbx_seq_one_letter_code
_entity_poly.pdbx_strand_id
1 'polypeptide(L)'
;KLVLDAPTVVFTGNAFIPSAAIASLSADKITTGTLNAANLNVINLNASAIVTGTISGANLAINLNTGMVEFQKGRIHSTDNNIDINVDQKYISVTDSNNSVLLKGGSMTFTQPYAFDTDQTPYLTIDNVGSSQTLGRGAEIVGRDVLTVSVSGENNSFLSGVPLFQKDFSGISISKNYDTVVGGANRGVRIIGGGLYSTGLGMSTVPSIMVGYNQNGLTGGTRINIEADYVHIPSAWSKTTSSSPNAFVASDGALVRSTSASKYKVNIERTRSTDLAERLLTVPNAHWLDKAAMERYASGEQKELPQTNFGLIAEDLEAAGLEDLVVRGPDGELEGIQYDRIAAALLPLLAQMKTEIDELKATA
;
A
#
# COMPACT_ATOMS: atom_id res chain seq x y z
N LYS A 1 -65.09 20.00 -76.27
CA LYS A 1 -63.84 19.80 -75.48
C LYS A 1 -63.04 21.08 -75.57
N LEU A 2 -62.74 21.73 -74.45
CA LEU A 2 -61.78 22.84 -74.44
C LEU A 2 -60.38 22.21 -74.45
N VAL A 3 -59.57 22.56 -75.44
CA VAL A 3 -58.20 22.08 -75.60
C VAL A 3 -57.31 23.31 -75.60
N LEU A 4 -56.29 23.29 -74.75
CA LEU A 4 -55.32 24.35 -74.58
C LEU A 4 -53.95 23.73 -74.89
N ASP A 5 -53.68 23.51 -76.16
CA ASP A 5 -52.52 22.77 -76.70
C ASP A 5 -51.56 23.65 -77.50
N ALA A 6 -51.81 24.96 -77.51
CA ALA A 6 -50.87 25.91 -78.08
C ALA A 6 -49.55 25.87 -77.27
N PRO A 7 -48.39 26.08 -77.93
CA PRO A 7 -47.08 26.13 -77.26
C PRO A 7 -47.03 27.10 -76.07
N THR A 8 -47.87 28.14 -76.07
CA THR A 8 -48.06 29.07 -74.97
C THR A 8 -49.55 29.36 -74.77
N VAL A 9 -50.05 29.20 -73.54
CA VAL A 9 -51.39 29.59 -73.10
C VAL A 9 -51.24 30.53 -71.89
N VAL A 10 -51.81 31.73 -71.94
CA VAL A 10 -51.63 32.78 -70.92
C VAL A 10 -52.97 33.14 -70.28
N PHE A 11 -53.02 33.11 -68.94
CA PHE A 11 -54.12 33.67 -68.16
C PHE A 11 -53.72 35.05 -67.62
N THR A 12 -54.50 36.09 -67.88
CA THR A 12 -54.19 37.49 -67.52
C THR A 12 -54.62 37.88 -66.10
N GLY A 13 -55.13 36.94 -65.30
CA GLY A 13 -55.60 37.14 -63.94
C GLY A 13 -55.78 35.81 -63.20
N ASN A 14 -56.72 35.75 -62.24
CA ASN A 14 -56.98 34.53 -61.49
C ASN A 14 -57.74 33.51 -62.35
N ALA A 15 -57.28 32.26 -62.33
CA ALA A 15 -58.05 31.13 -62.85
C ALA A 15 -58.78 30.45 -61.69
N PHE A 16 -60.10 30.37 -61.75
CA PHE A 16 -60.88 29.58 -60.80
C PHE A 16 -60.92 28.12 -61.26
N ILE A 17 -60.25 27.24 -60.50
CA ILE A 17 -60.14 25.81 -60.78
C ILE A 17 -60.55 25.05 -59.51
N PRO A 18 -61.83 24.63 -59.38
CA PRO A 18 -62.29 23.92 -58.18
C PRO A 18 -61.66 22.53 -58.04
N SER A 19 -61.28 21.93 -59.17
CA SER A 19 -60.54 20.67 -59.25
C SER A 19 -59.83 20.57 -60.59
N ALA A 20 -58.64 19.98 -60.62
CA ALA A 20 -57.95 19.66 -61.87
C ALA A 20 -57.28 18.30 -61.79
N ALA A 21 -57.33 17.54 -62.88
CA ALA A 21 -56.49 16.36 -63.09
C ALA A 21 -55.23 16.82 -63.82
N ILE A 22 -54.13 16.95 -63.08
CA ILE A 22 -52.87 17.49 -63.59
C ILE A 22 -51.88 16.34 -63.74
N ALA A 23 -51.47 16.04 -64.97
CA ALA A 23 -50.49 14.99 -65.24
C ALA A 23 -49.10 15.36 -64.73
N SER A 24 -48.70 16.64 -64.87
CA SER A 24 -47.49 17.22 -64.32
C SER A 24 -47.66 18.73 -64.13
N LEU A 25 -46.95 19.30 -63.16
CA LEU A 25 -46.99 20.72 -62.84
C LEU A 25 -45.56 21.24 -62.63
N SER A 26 -45.18 22.30 -63.32
CA SER A 26 -44.04 23.13 -62.92
C SER A 26 -44.52 24.08 -61.81
N ALA A 27 -43.94 23.97 -60.62
CA ALA A 27 -44.53 24.50 -59.38
C ALA A 27 -43.71 25.65 -58.73
N ASP A 28 -43.13 26.55 -59.53
CA ASP A 28 -42.23 27.62 -59.06
C ASP A 28 -42.92 28.71 -58.22
N LYS A 29 -44.25 28.81 -58.26
CA LYS A 29 -45.03 29.90 -57.62
C LYS A 29 -46.17 29.43 -56.70
N ILE A 30 -46.12 28.19 -56.20
CA ILE A 30 -47.15 27.72 -55.27
C ILE A 30 -47.01 28.43 -53.91
N THR A 31 -48.06 29.10 -53.45
CA THR A 31 -48.20 29.65 -52.10
C THR A 31 -49.62 29.31 -51.61
N THR A 32 -49.76 28.71 -50.43
CA THR A 32 -51.06 28.21 -49.91
C THR A 32 -51.14 28.37 -48.38
N GLY A 33 -52.34 28.34 -47.80
CA GLY A 33 -52.55 28.42 -46.34
C GLY A 33 -52.32 27.08 -45.62
N THR A 34 -52.88 25.99 -46.16
CA THR A 34 -52.64 24.63 -45.65
C THR A 34 -52.49 23.70 -46.84
N LEU A 35 -51.35 23.04 -46.91
CA LEU A 35 -51.12 21.94 -47.82
C LEU A 35 -51.27 20.63 -47.04
N ASN A 36 -52.36 19.89 -47.24
CA ASN A 36 -52.51 18.55 -46.66
C ASN A 36 -51.67 17.55 -47.48
N ALA A 37 -50.49 17.21 -46.97
CA ALA A 37 -49.48 16.41 -47.64
C ALA A 37 -49.54 14.90 -47.32
N ALA A 38 -50.69 14.36 -46.87
CA ALA A 38 -50.80 12.97 -46.39
C ALA A 38 -50.33 11.89 -47.38
N ASN A 39 -50.43 12.14 -48.69
CA ASN A 39 -50.02 11.21 -49.76
C ASN A 39 -48.95 11.82 -50.69
N LEU A 40 -48.26 12.88 -50.24
CA LEU A 40 -47.29 13.60 -51.05
C LEU A 40 -45.86 13.19 -50.70
N ASN A 41 -45.07 12.79 -51.70
CA ASN A 41 -43.63 12.61 -51.56
C ASN A 41 -42.91 13.93 -51.87
N VAL A 42 -42.25 14.51 -50.87
CA VAL A 42 -41.46 15.71 -51.04
C VAL A 42 -39.98 15.32 -51.10
N ILE A 43 -39.31 15.69 -52.19
CA ILE A 43 -37.86 15.50 -52.37
C ILE A 43 -37.21 16.87 -52.28
N ASN A 44 -36.21 17.03 -51.39
CA ASN A 44 -35.49 18.29 -51.12
C ASN A 44 -36.35 19.42 -50.48
N LEU A 45 -37.06 19.12 -49.39
CA LEU A 45 -37.79 20.15 -48.62
C LEU A 45 -36.81 21.17 -48.00
N ASN A 46 -36.99 22.46 -48.30
CA ASN A 46 -36.33 23.57 -47.62
C ASN A 46 -37.36 24.31 -46.75
N ALA A 47 -37.21 24.22 -45.43
CA ALA A 47 -38.11 24.84 -44.45
C ALA A 47 -37.34 25.76 -43.50
N SER A 48 -37.70 27.05 -43.47
CA SER A 48 -37.09 28.04 -42.57
C SER A 48 -37.74 28.13 -41.19
N ALA A 49 -38.96 27.59 -41.01
CA ALA A 49 -39.67 27.58 -39.73
C ALA A 49 -40.54 26.31 -39.56
N ILE A 50 -40.38 25.63 -38.42
CA ILE A 50 -41.26 24.56 -37.94
C ILE A 50 -41.53 24.87 -36.47
N VAL A 51 -42.78 25.20 -36.12
CA VAL A 51 -43.10 25.84 -34.83
C VAL A 51 -43.78 24.94 -33.80
N THR A 52 -44.31 23.79 -34.21
CA THR A 52 -45.00 22.84 -33.32
C THR A 52 -45.08 21.46 -33.99
N GLY A 53 -45.49 20.44 -33.23
CA GLY A 53 -45.76 19.09 -33.73
C GLY A 53 -44.58 18.12 -33.58
N THR A 54 -44.60 17.06 -34.39
CA THR A 54 -43.62 15.98 -34.35
C THR A 54 -42.96 15.83 -35.72
N ILE A 55 -41.62 15.79 -35.73
CA ILE A 55 -40.84 15.39 -36.89
C ILE A 55 -40.43 13.94 -36.64
N SER A 56 -41.04 12.99 -37.35
CA SER A 56 -40.80 11.56 -37.13
C SER A 56 -40.52 10.80 -38.42
N GLY A 57 -39.49 9.96 -38.37
CA GLY A 57 -39.25 8.87 -39.32
C GLY A 57 -39.17 7.53 -38.58
N ALA A 58 -38.78 6.47 -39.27
CA ALA A 58 -38.70 5.13 -38.68
C ALA A 58 -37.71 5.02 -37.49
N ASN A 59 -36.68 5.87 -37.44
CA ASN A 59 -35.58 5.75 -36.48
C ASN A 59 -35.37 6.99 -35.59
N LEU A 60 -36.04 8.11 -35.87
CA LEU A 60 -35.89 9.38 -35.15
C LEU A 60 -37.27 10.03 -34.96
N ALA A 61 -37.58 10.45 -33.75
CA ALA A 61 -38.72 11.30 -33.42
C ALA A 61 -38.27 12.54 -32.63
N ILE A 62 -38.63 13.73 -33.11
CA ILE A 62 -38.42 15.00 -32.42
C ILE A 62 -39.79 15.56 -32.06
N ASN A 63 -40.05 15.71 -30.76
CA ASN A 63 -41.27 16.33 -30.25
C ASN A 63 -41.00 17.80 -29.88
N LEU A 64 -41.50 18.72 -30.70
CA LEU A 64 -41.28 20.16 -30.52
C LEU A 64 -42.13 20.76 -29.37
N ASN A 65 -43.09 20.01 -28.83
CA ASN A 65 -43.92 20.43 -27.70
C ASN A 65 -43.27 20.07 -26.36
N THR A 66 -42.53 18.96 -26.27
CA THR A 66 -41.89 18.48 -25.02
C THR A 66 -40.38 18.69 -24.98
N GLY A 67 -39.74 18.92 -26.13
CA GLY A 67 -38.28 18.94 -26.25
C GLY A 67 -37.64 17.55 -26.27
N MET A 68 -38.43 16.48 -26.27
CA MET A 68 -37.93 15.11 -26.33
C MET A 68 -37.41 14.80 -27.74
N VAL A 69 -36.21 14.24 -27.78
CA VAL A 69 -35.61 13.67 -28.99
C VAL A 69 -35.38 12.19 -28.72
N GLU A 70 -36.08 11.34 -29.46
CA GLU A 70 -36.03 9.89 -29.31
C GLU A 70 -35.37 9.26 -30.54
N PHE A 71 -34.28 8.54 -30.31
CA PHE A 71 -33.60 7.72 -31.30
C PHE A 71 -33.94 6.26 -31.02
N GLN A 72 -34.63 5.58 -31.94
CA GLN A 72 -34.87 4.13 -31.86
C GLN A 72 -33.69 3.34 -32.42
N LYS A 73 -33.07 3.90 -33.45
CA LYS A 73 -31.85 3.43 -34.10
C LYS A 73 -31.08 4.63 -34.60
N GLY A 74 -29.82 4.40 -34.95
CA GLY A 74 -28.91 5.39 -35.45
C GLY A 74 -28.05 6.00 -34.35
N ARG A 75 -27.49 7.15 -34.68
CA ARG A 75 -26.44 7.77 -33.90
C ARG A 75 -26.45 9.28 -34.06
N ILE A 76 -26.03 9.96 -33.00
CA ILE A 76 -25.69 11.38 -33.04
C ILE A 76 -24.18 11.44 -33.20
N HIS A 77 -23.71 11.92 -34.35
CA HIS A 77 -22.29 11.98 -34.61
C HIS A 77 -21.89 13.28 -35.31
N SER A 78 -20.69 13.77 -35.00
CA SER A 78 -20.04 14.80 -35.80
C SER A 78 -19.72 14.25 -37.20
N THR A 79 -19.59 15.12 -38.21
CA THR A 79 -19.34 14.68 -39.60
C THR A 79 -18.07 13.85 -39.76
N ASP A 80 -17.09 14.05 -38.89
CA ASP A 80 -15.84 13.28 -38.78
C ASP A 80 -15.93 12.06 -37.84
N ASN A 81 -17.04 11.90 -37.11
CA ASN A 81 -17.33 10.85 -36.12
C ASN A 81 -16.52 10.90 -34.81
N ASN A 82 -15.82 12.00 -34.53
CA ASN A 82 -15.03 12.16 -33.31
C ASN A 82 -15.87 12.29 -32.03
N ILE A 83 -17.10 12.79 -32.14
CA ILE A 83 -18.10 12.71 -31.08
C ILE A 83 -19.18 11.78 -31.59
N ASP A 84 -19.47 10.71 -30.84
CA ASP A 84 -20.45 9.71 -31.26
C ASP A 84 -21.26 9.19 -30.07
N ILE A 85 -22.58 9.23 -30.22
CA ILE A 85 -23.54 8.58 -29.33
C ILE A 85 -24.30 7.60 -30.20
N ASN A 86 -24.02 6.32 -30.01
CA ASN A 86 -24.57 5.27 -30.85
C ASN A 86 -25.59 4.45 -30.06
N VAL A 87 -26.85 4.55 -30.48
CA VAL A 87 -27.96 3.90 -29.81
C VAL A 87 -28.01 2.41 -30.13
N ASP A 88 -27.70 2.04 -31.38
CA ASP A 88 -27.67 0.64 -31.80
C ASP A 88 -26.59 -0.15 -31.05
N GLN A 89 -25.39 0.43 -30.92
CA GLN A 89 -24.21 -0.21 -30.33
C GLN A 89 -24.03 0.07 -28.83
N LYS A 90 -24.88 0.93 -28.24
CA LYS A 90 -24.93 1.26 -26.80
C LYS A 90 -23.62 1.81 -26.25
N TYR A 91 -23.08 2.85 -26.88
CA TYR A 91 -21.90 3.54 -26.37
C TYR A 91 -21.97 5.07 -26.54
N ILE A 92 -21.12 5.74 -25.77
CA ILE A 92 -20.75 7.14 -25.97
C ILE A 92 -19.23 7.16 -26.14
N SER A 93 -18.75 7.85 -27.17
CA SER A 93 -17.31 8.04 -27.40
C SER A 93 -16.96 9.46 -27.77
N VAL A 94 -15.79 9.88 -27.28
CA VAL A 94 -15.09 11.08 -27.74
C VAL A 94 -13.70 10.66 -28.15
N THR A 95 -13.32 10.97 -29.38
CA THR A 95 -12.07 10.55 -29.99
C THR A 95 -11.43 11.74 -30.69
N ASP A 96 -10.13 11.91 -30.50
CA ASP A 96 -9.31 12.79 -31.32
C ASP A 96 -8.26 11.95 -32.06
N SER A 97 -7.27 12.61 -32.67
CA SER A 97 -6.23 11.91 -33.40
C SER A 97 -5.44 10.95 -32.51
N ASN A 98 -5.22 11.27 -31.23
CA ASN A 98 -4.35 10.56 -30.30
C ASN A 98 -5.07 9.73 -29.22
N ASN A 99 -6.28 10.09 -28.82
CA ASN A 99 -6.93 9.54 -27.64
C ASN A 99 -8.41 9.29 -27.90
N SER A 100 -8.97 8.35 -27.15
CA SER A 100 -10.39 8.08 -27.11
C SER A 100 -10.83 7.78 -25.69
N VAL A 101 -12.03 8.25 -25.35
CA VAL A 101 -12.75 7.84 -24.16
C VAL A 101 -14.02 7.16 -24.61
N LEU A 102 -14.27 5.96 -24.10
CA LEU A 102 -15.42 5.15 -24.41
C LEU A 102 -16.16 4.79 -23.13
N LEU A 103 -17.47 5.01 -23.14
CA LEU A 103 -18.40 4.54 -22.12
C LEU A 103 -19.25 3.43 -22.74
N LYS A 104 -19.08 2.21 -22.25
CA LYS A 104 -19.80 1.05 -22.79
C LYS A 104 -19.90 -0.07 -21.76
N GLY A 105 -21.07 -0.69 -21.66
CA GLY A 105 -21.24 -1.91 -20.85
C GLY A 105 -20.95 -1.76 -19.36
N GLY A 106 -21.00 -0.54 -18.80
CA GLY A 106 -20.68 -0.27 -17.39
C GLY A 106 -19.21 0.04 -17.11
N SER A 107 -18.38 0.11 -18.14
CA SER A 107 -16.97 0.47 -18.05
C SER A 107 -16.70 1.86 -18.67
N MET A 108 -15.72 2.56 -18.09
CA MET A 108 -15.09 3.72 -18.70
C MET A 108 -13.66 3.35 -19.10
N THR A 109 -13.34 3.56 -20.36
CA THR A 109 -12.04 3.18 -20.94
C THR A 109 -11.39 4.32 -21.68
N PHE A 110 -10.09 4.51 -21.46
CA PHE A 110 -9.25 5.47 -22.19
C PHE A 110 -8.37 4.69 -23.19
N THR A 111 -8.41 4.96 -24.50
CA THR A 111 -7.68 4.21 -25.55
C THR A 111 -6.98 5.16 -26.54
N GLN A 112 -6.09 4.64 -27.41
CA GLN A 112 -5.48 5.40 -28.52
C GLN A 112 -5.76 4.67 -29.85
N PRO A 113 -6.17 5.38 -30.93
CA PRO A 113 -6.64 4.75 -32.17
C PRO A 113 -5.59 4.52 -33.29
N TYR A 114 -4.26 4.47 -33.05
CA TYR A 114 -3.24 4.46 -34.13
C TYR A 114 -2.65 3.10 -34.56
N ALA A 115 -2.19 3.05 -35.82
CA ALA A 115 -1.70 1.89 -36.59
C ALA A 115 -0.50 1.08 -36.03
N PHE A 116 0.16 1.56 -34.97
CA PHE A 116 1.30 0.87 -34.33
C PHE A 116 0.98 0.39 -32.90
N ASP A 117 -0.20 0.72 -32.36
CA ASP A 117 -0.74 0.15 -31.12
C ASP A 117 -1.75 -0.94 -31.53
N THR A 118 -1.28 -2.18 -31.65
CA THR A 118 -2.13 -3.34 -31.96
C THR A 118 -2.84 -3.89 -30.72
N ASP A 119 -2.66 -3.25 -29.57
CA ASP A 119 -3.10 -3.74 -28.28
C ASP A 119 -4.53 -3.28 -27.97
N GLN A 120 -5.39 -4.20 -27.54
CA GLN A 120 -6.82 -3.95 -27.32
C GLN A 120 -7.11 -3.41 -25.91
N THR A 121 -6.06 -3.09 -25.14
CA THR A 121 -6.17 -2.77 -23.72
C THR A 121 -6.25 -1.25 -23.48
N PRO A 122 -7.22 -0.75 -22.68
CA PRO A 122 -7.33 0.68 -22.36
C PRO A 122 -6.29 1.18 -21.37
N TYR A 123 -5.74 2.38 -21.61
CA TYR A 123 -4.85 3.20 -20.74
C TYR A 123 -5.32 3.31 -19.30
N LEU A 124 -6.63 3.36 -19.10
CA LEU A 124 -7.29 3.34 -17.81
C LEU A 124 -8.64 2.68 -18.00
N THR A 125 -8.94 1.72 -17.13
CA THR A 125 -10.25 1.11 -16.99
C THR A 125 -10.76 1.38 -15.58
N ILE A 126 -12.01 1.83 -15.51
CA ILE A 126 -12.74 1.92 -14.25
C ILE A 126 -14.02 1.11 -14.43
N ASP A 127 -14.14 0.03 -13.66
CA ASP A 127 -15.29 -0.87 -13.74
C ASP A 127 -15.61 -1.58 -12.41
N ASN A 128 -16.62 -2.45 -12.47
CA ASN A 128 -17.18 -3.20 -11.36
C ASN A 128 -16.98 -4.73 -11.48
N VAL A 129 -15.92 -5.15 -12.17
CA VAL A 129 -15.64 -6.57 -12.48
C VAL A 129 -14.51 -7.16 -11.62
N GLY A 130 -13.77 -6.33 -10.86
CA GLY A 130 -12.59 -6.76 -10.10
C GLY A 130 -12.84 -7.84 -9.03
N SER A 131 -11.83 -8.70 -8.81
CA SER A 131 -11.87 -9.78 -7.82
C SER A 131 -11.54 -9.29 -6.41
N SER A 132 -12.47 -9.46 -5.46
CA SER A 132 -12.20 -9.34 -4.01
C SER A 132 -11.38 -10.53 -3.50
N GLN A 133 -10.50 -10.32 -2.50
CA GLN A 133 -9.77 -11.40 -1.79
C GLN A 133 -10.69 -12.44 -1.11
N THR A 134 -12.00 -12.19 -1.09
CA THR A 134 -13.03 -13.14 -0.65
C THR A 134 -14.28 -13.00 -1.54
N LEU A 135 -14.46 -13.92 -2.50
CA LEU A 135 -15.72 -14.28 -3.21
C LEU A 135 -16.74 -13.14 -3.48
N GLY A 136 -16.32 -11.96 -3.95
CA GLY A 136 -17.21 -10.81 -4.17
C GLY A 136 -16.87 -10.00 -5.43
N ARG A 137 -17.88 -9.30 -5.98
CA ARG A 137 -17.73 -8.31 -7.06
C ARG A 137 -17.10 -7.04 -6.47
N GLY A 138 -15.90 -6.67 -6.92
CA GLY A 138 -15.19 -5.46 -6.53
C GLY A 138 -15.25 -4.37 -7.59
N ALA A 139 -14.97 -3.13 -7.18
CA ALA A 139 -14.64 -2.06 -8.11
C ALA A 139 -13.12 -2.03 -8.30
N GLU A 140 -12.68 -1.78 -9.52
CA GLU A 140 -11.25 -1.69 -9.82
C GLU A 140 -10.92 -0.42 -10.60
N ILE A 141 -9.76 0.14 -10.26
CA ILE A 141 -9.12 1.20 -11.01
C ILE A 141 -7.86 0.59 -11.58
N VAL A 142 -7.86 0.43 -12.91
CA VAL A 142 -6.85 -0.36 -13.60
C VAL A 142 -6.18 0.54 -14.62
N GLY A 143 -5.02 1.08 -14.26
CA GLY A 143 -4.15 1.70 -15.24
C GLY A 143 -3.56 0.64 -16.17
N ARG A 144 -3.52 0.90 -17.49
CA ARG A 144 -2.94 0.00 -18.51
C ARG A 144 -1.49 -0.28 -18.24
N ASP A 145 -0.76 0.82 -18.03
CA ASP A 145 0.69 0.86 -17.99
C ASP A 145 1.19 1.47 -16.67
N VAL A 146 0.48 2.45 -16.10
CA VAL A 146 0.84 3.12 -14.82
C VAL A 146 -0.40 3.66 -14.12
N LEU A 147 -0.57 3.42 -12.81
CA LEU A 147 -1.50 4.18 -11.95
C LEU A 147 -0.70 4.98 -10.91
N THR A 148 -0.39 6.23 -11.22
CA THR A 148 0.29 7.09 -10.25
C THR A 148 -0.72 7.91 -9.46
N VAL A 149 -0.65 7.84 -8.13
CA VAL A 149 -1.29 8.79 -7.21
C VAL A 149 -0.19 9.65 -6.61
N SER A 150 -0.10 10.89 -7.05
CA SER A 150 0.99 11.80 -6.68
C SER A 150 0.53 13.25 -6.56
N VAL A 151 1.40 14.08 -5.99
CA VAL A 151 1.19 15.53 -5.88
C VAL A 151 1.63 16.23 -7.16
N SER A 152 0.84 17.21 -7.60
CA SER A 152 1.19 18.06 -8.72
C SER A 152 2.55 18.75 -8.49
N GLY A 153 3.47 18.61 -9.44
CA GLY A 153 4.83 19.14 -9.32
C GLY A 153 5.81 18.19 -8.63
N GLU A 154 5.32 17.15 -7.97
CA GLU A 154 6.08 16.07 -7.32
C GLU A 154 5.78 14.73 -8.04
N ASN A 155 5.41 14.81 -9.31
CA ASN A 155 4.97 13.69 -10.15
C ASN A 155 5.91 13.43 -11.35
N ASN A 156 6.93 14.28 -11.57
CA ASN A 156 7.76 14.29 -12.78
C ASN A 156 9.09 13.50 -12.70
N SER A 157 9.51 13.04 -11.52
CA SER A 157 10.86 12.46 -11.34
C SER A 157 10.94 10.95 -11.56
N PHE A 158 9.96 10.34 -12.22
CA PHE A 158 9.87 8.88 -12.26
C PHE A 158 10.68 8.22 -13.40
N LEU A 159 10.93 8.93 -14.52
CA LEU A 159 11.33 8.29 -15.80
C LEU A 159 12.83 8.38 -16.18
N SER A 160 13.68 9.02 -15.38
CA SER A 160 15.15 9.01 -15.60
C SER A 160 15.81 8.45 -14.35
N GLY A 161 16.22 7.18 -14.43
CA GLY A 161 16.71 6.41 -13.30
C GLY A 161 17.99 6.98 -12.71
N VAL A 162 17.92 7.44 -11.45
CA VAL A 162 19.05 7.45 -10.49
C VAL A 162 18.52 7.72 -9.07
N PRO A 163 18.83 6.90 -8.04
CA PRO A 163 18.53 7.17 -6.63
C PRO A 163 19.51 8.17 -5.98
N LEU A 164 20.37 8.82 -6.78
CA LEU A 164 21.48 9.67 -6.33
C LEU A 164 21.07 11.11 -5.98
N PHE A 165 19.79 11.45 -6.15
CA PHE A 165 19.25 12.76 -5.81
C PHE A 165 18.13 12.62 -4.78
N GLN A 166 18.00 13.66 -3.95
CA GLN A 166 16.82 13.96 -3.19
C GLN A 166 15.60 13.88 -4.13
N LYS A 167 14.83 12.79 -4.05
CA LYS A 167 13.63 12.63 -4.88
C LYS A 167 12.67 13.74 -4.48
N ASP A 168 11.97 14.34 -5.42
CA ASP A 168 10.83 15.21 -5.10
C ASP A 168 9.51 14.43 -5.14
N PHE A 169 9.56 13.15 -5.54
CA PHE A 169 8.37 12.31 -5.63
C PHE A 169 7.73 12.05 -4.28
N SER A 170 6.43 12.36 -4.21
CA SER A 170 5.58 12.19 -3.05
C SER A 170 4.26 11.56 -3.46
N GLY A 171 3.99 10.38 -2.90
CA GLY A 171 2.76 9.66 -3.18
C GLY A 171 2.94 8.16 -3.23
N ILE A 172 1.94 7.50 -3.81
CA ILE A 172 1.95 6.08 -4.14
C ILE A 172 1.84 5.95 -5.66
N SER A 173 2.95 5.59 -6.26
CA SER A 173 2.90 5.12 -7.64
C SER A 173 2.48 3.66 -7.58
N ILE A 174 1.40 3.25 -8.23
CA ILE A 174 1.02 1.85 -8.42
C ILE A 174 1.11 1.62 -9.91
N SER A 175 2.31 1.47 -10.41
CA SER A 175 2.46 1.32 -11.83
C SER A 175 2.37 -0.14 -12.24
N LYS A 176 1.83 -0.46 -13.43
CA LYS A 176 2.06 -1.79 -14.01
C LYS A 176 3.55 -1.97 -14.29
N ASN A 177 4.21 -0.89 -14.72
CA ASN A 177 5.63 -0.86 -15.04
C ASN A 177 6.56 -0.40 -13.86
N TYR A 178 6.09 -0.05 -12.62
CA TYR A 178 6.88 0.54 -11.48
C TYR A 178 6.35 0.35 -10.00
N ASP A 179 7.24 0.36 -8.97
CA ASP A 179 6.95 0.10 -7.53
C ASP A 179 5.75 0.87 -6.92
N THR A 180 5.05 0.25 -5.93
CA THR A 180 4.38 0.95 -4.80
C THR A 180 5.44 1.69 -4.01
N VAL A 181 5.90 2.78 -4.61
CA VAL A 181 6.74 3.73 -3.96
C VAL A 181 5.82 4.48 -3.04
N VAL A 182 5.92 4.22 -1.74
CA VAL A 182 5.65 5.28 -0.78
C VAL A 182 6.82 6.23 -0.94
N GLY A 183 6.63 7.31 -1.67
CA GLY A 183 7.63 8.35 -1.83
C GLY A 183 7.41 9.41 -0.77
N GLY A 184 8.47 9.83 -0.08
CA GLY A 184 8.44 10.99 0.81
C GLY A 184 9.36 12.11 0.34
N ALA A 185 9.87 12.01 -0.89
CA ALA A 185 10.79 12.98 -1.42
C ALA A 185 12.04 13.22 -0.52
N ASN A 186 12.51 14.46 -0.42
CA ASN A 186 13.51 14.94 0.53
C ASN A 186 13.20 14.71 2.00
N ARG A 187 11.98 14.27 2.25
CA ARG A 187 11.43 14.05 3.58
C ARG A 187 11.54 12.56 3.99
N GLY A 188 11.85 11.62 3.10
CA GLY A 188 12.19 10.22 3.42
C GLY A 188 11.03 9.21 3.47
N VAL A 189 11.36 7.91 3.49
CA VAL A 189 10.40 6.78 3.41
C VAL A 189 10.82 5.71 4.41
N ARG A 190 9.84 5.08 5.04
CA ARG A 190 10.08 4.19 6.17
C ARG A 190 9.21 2.95 6.01
N ILE A 191 9.85 1.77 5.90
CA ILE A 191 9.28 0.44 5.64
C ILE A 191 10.18 -0.60 6.30
N ILE A 192 9.58 -1.67 6.79
CA ILE A 192 10.12 -2.46 7.88
C ILE A 192 9.60 -3.95 7.59
N GLY A 193 10.47 -5.02 7.44
CA GLY A 193 10.20 -6.53 7.26
C GLY A 193 11.43 -7.55 7.06
N GLY A 194 11.33 -8.94 6.90
CA GLY A 194 12.45 -9.98 6.64
C GLY A 194 12.18 -11.57 6.58
N GLY A 195 13.13 -12.54 6.80
CA GLY A 195 13.04 -14.03 6.51
C GLY A 195 13.09 -15.20 7.58
N LEU A 196 12.61 -16.41 7.18
CA LEU A 196 12.28 -17.52 8.09
C LEU A 196 13.44 -17.92 9.01
N TYR A 197 13.25 -17.85 10.32
CA TYR A 197 14.16 -18.38 11.33
C TYR A 197 13.39 -19.33 12.23
N SER A 198 14.12 -20.30 12.80
CA SER A 198 13.54 -21.22 13.76
C SER A 198 13.08 -20.43 14.98
N THR A 199 11.80 -20.52 15.30
CA THR A 199 11.24 -19.98 16.54
C THR A 199 11.22 -21.03 17.64
N GLY A 200 11.86 -22.20 17.41
CA GLY A 200 11.78 -23.38 18.28
C GLY A 200 10.60 -24.30 17.94
N LEU A 201 10.55 -25.49 18.58
CA LEU A 201 9.47 -26.48 18.48
C LEU A 201 9.13 -26.96 17.05
N GLY A 202 10.10 -26.93 16.13
CA GLY A 202 9.88 -27.28 14.73
C GLY A 202 9.07 -26.23 13.94
N MET A 203 8.85 -25.04 14.52
CA MET A 203 8.22 -23.90 13.87
C MET A 203 9.26 -22.94 13.30
N SER A 204 8.84 -22.13 12.34
CA SER A 204 9.66 -21.05 11.80
C SER A 204 8.78 -19.86 11.44
N THR A 205 9.28 -18.63 11.58
CA THR A 205 8.58 -17.39 11.21
C THR A 205 9.53 -16.41 10.53
N VAL A 206 8.96 -15.42 9.89
CA VAL A 206 9.71 -14.37 9.21
C VAL A 206 9.81 -13.10 10.06
N PRO A 207 10.95 -12.40 10.01
CA PRO A 207 11.01 -11.00 10.23
C PRO A 207 9.97 -10.34 9.40
N SER A 208 9.39 -9.43 10.09
CA SER A 208 8.30 -8.68 9.64
C SER A 208 8.41 -7.52 10.57
N ILE A 209 8.08 -6.37 10.04
CA ILE A 209 7.50 -5.44 10.94
C ILE A 209 6.06 -5.52 10.57
N MET A 210 5.45 -6.44 11.27
CA MET A 210 4.02 -6.41 11.43
C MET A 210 3.74 -5.11 12.15
N VAL A 211 3.43 -4.10 11.36
CA VAL A 211 2.88 -2.85 11.84
C VAL A 211 1.45 -3.19 12.25
N GLY A 212 1.28 -3.55 13.53
CA GLY A 212 -0.02 -3.95 14.08
C GLY A 212 -0.07 -5.35 14.70
N TYR A 213 0.92 -5.76 15.50
CA TYR A 213 1.01 -7.12 16.05
C TYR A 213 0.48 -7.26 17.50
N ASN A 214 -0.23 -8.36 17.84
CA ASN A 214 -0.63 -8.72 19.21
C ASN A 214 -0.07 -10.10 19.63
N GLN A 215 0.06 -10.34 20.93
CA GLN A 215 0.65 -11.58 21.46
C GLN A 215 -0.24 -12.83 21.20
N ASN A 216 -1.47 -12.65 20.69
CA ASN A 216 -2.44 -13.73 20.41
C ASN A 216 -2.68 -13.98 18.90
N GLY A 217 -1.89 -13.38 17.99
CA GLY A 217 -1.89 -13.68 16.55
C GLY A 217 -2.97 -13.05 15.66
N LEU A 218 -3.67 -11.99 16.07
CA LEU A 218 -4.63 -11.25 15.20
C LEU A 218 -3.95 -9.99 14.60
N THR A 219 -4.17 -9.73 13.30
CA THR A 219 -3.81 -8.44 12.68
C THR A 219 -4.59 -7.31 13.37
N GLY A 220 -3.90 -6.27 13.85
CA GLY A 220 -4.50 -5.13 14.56
C GLY A 220 -3.99 -4.86 15.99
N GLY A 221 -2.84 -5.41 16.39
CA GLY A 221 -2.22 -5.19 17.71
C GLY A 221 -1.26 -4.00 17.85
N THR A 222 -0.62 -3.88 19.02
CA THR A 222 0.14 -2.67 19.44
C THR A 222 1.66 -2.79 19.36
N ARG A 223 2.19 -3.93 18.96
CA ARG A 223 3.64 -4.16 18.93
C ARG A 223 4.14 -3.92 17.51
N ILE A 224 5.27 -3.22 17.42
CA ILE A 224 6.19 -3.45 16.30
C ILE A 224 6.92 -4.72 16.69
N ASN A 225 6.31 -5.78 16.24
CA ASN A 225 6.96 -7.05 16.25
C ASN A 225 7.96 -6.98 15.12
N ILE A 226 9.20 -6.69 15.49
CA ILE A 226 10.37 -7.00 14.68
C ILE A 226 10.69 -8.43 15.07
N GLU A 227 9.96 -9.36 14.47
CA GLU A 227 10.50 -10.72 14.47
C GLU A 227 11.83 -10.65 13.73
N ALA A 228 12.83 -11.37 14.22
CA ALA A 228 14.10 -11.58 13.57
C ALA A 228 14.97 -12.50 14.44
N ASP A 229 15.89 -13.20 13.80
CA ASP A 229 16.96 -13.94 14.44
C ASP A 229 17.93 -12.99 15.19
N TYR A 230 18.19 -11.80 14.61
CA TYR A 230 18.95 -10.71 15.23
C TYR A 230 18.41 -9.32 14.86
N VAL A 231 18.46 -8.38 15.81
CA VAL A 231 18.21 -6.95 15.56
C VAL A 231 19.53 -6.18 15.58
N HIS A 232 20.04 -5.83 14.40
CA HIS A 232 21.28 -5.08 14.28
C HIS A 232 21.06 -3.57 14.28
N ILE A 233 21.81 -2.87 15.15
CA ILE A 233 21.92 -1.41 15.15
C ILE A 233 23.41 -1.03 15.07
N PRO A 234 24.01 -0.98 13.87
CA PRO A 234 25.46 -0.78 13.72
C PRO A 234 25.96 0.58 14.24
N SER A 235 25.10 1.59 14.23
CA SER A 235 25.41 2.89 14.85
C SER A 235 25.50 2.81 16.37
N ALA A 236 24.86 1.81 17.00
CA ALA A 236 25.02 1.52 18.42
C ALA A 236 26.38 0.85 18.72
N TRP A 237 26.91 0.05 17.79
CA TRP A 237 28.25 -0.53 17.92
C TRP A 237 29.36 0.52 17.73
N SER A 238 29.29 1.28 16.65
CA SER A 238 30.37 2.19 16.22
C SER A 238 30.46 3.49 17.02
N LYS A 239 29.41 3.88 17.74
CA LYS A 239 29.39 5.10 18.55
C LYS A 239 29.60 4.75 20.02
N THR A 240 30.87 4.70 20.43
CA THR A 240 31.32 4.19 21.74
C THR A 240 31.11 5.19 22.90
N THR A 241 31.11 4.68 24.15
CA THR A 241 30.99 5.46 25.40
C THR A 241 31.70 4.76 26.57
N SER A 242 32.18 5.51 27.56
CA SER A 242 32.83 4.98 28.79
C SER A 242 31.84 4.63 29.92
N SER A 243 30.54 4.79 29.71
CA SER A 243 29.52 4.45 30.71
C SER A 243 29.30 2.94 30.80
N SER A 244 28.81 2.47 31.95
CA SER A 244 28.43 1.06 32.13
C SER A 244 27.26 0.67 31.21
N PRO A 245 27.24 -0.54 30.64
CA PRO A 245 26.08 -1.09 29.94
C PRO A 245 24.85 -1.15 30.87
N ASN A 246 23.65 -0.85 30.36
CA ASN A 246 22.42 -0.79 31.17
C ASN A 246 21.14 -1.29 30.46
N ALA A 247 21.25 -2.17 29.47
CA ALA A 247 20.12 -2.81 28.78
C ALA A 247 19.93 -4.26 29.29
N PHE A 248 18.68 -4.70 29.47
CA PHE A 248 18.25 -6.03 29.90
C PHE A 248 17.12 -6.52 28.99
N VAL A 249 16.98 -7.83 28.79
CA VAL A 249 15.91 -8.43 27.97
C VAL A 249 14.97 -9.22 28.90
N ALA A 250 13.68 -8.87 28.95
CA ALA A 250 12.67 -9.54 29.78
C ALA A 250 12.21 -10.88 29.17
N SER A 251 11.46 -11.68 29.92
CA SER A 251 11.05 -13.03 29.53
C SER A 251 10.17 -13.11 28.27
N ASP A 252 9.55 -12.02 27.82
CA ASP A 252 8.75 -11.95 26.59
C ASP A 252 9.50 -11.32 25.39
N GLY A 253 10.81 -11.10 25.52
CA GLY A 253 11.67 -10.49 24.49
C GLY A 253 11.76 -8.97 24.53
N ALA A 254 11.13 -8.32 25.51
CA ALA A 254 11.16 -6.86 25.63
C ALA A 254 12.53 -6.33 26.11
N LEU A 255 13.05 -5.29 25.46
CA LEU A 255 14.26 -4.56 25.89
C LEU A 255 13.93 -3.54 27.02
N VAL A 256 14.51 -3.70 28.23
CA VAL A 256 14.32 -2.86 29.45
C VAL A 256 15.68 -2.42 30.09
N ARG A 257 15.70 -1.61 31.15
CA ARG A 257 16.95 -1.09 31.78
C ARG A 257 17.14 -1.53 33.24
N SER A 258 18.39 -1.63 33.70
CA SER A 258 18.72 -1.94 35.11
C SER A 258 18.96 -0.68 35.98
N THR A 259 18.71 -0.77 37.30
CA THR A 259 18.91 0.34 38.25
C THR A 259 19.25 -0.13 39.67
N SER A 260 20.07 0.64 40.39
CA SER A 260 20.41 0.33 41.79
C SER A 260 19.97 1.40 42.82
N ALA A 261 19.48 2.55 42.38
CA ALA A 261 19.10 3.62 43.28
C ALA A 261 17.88 3.24 44.13
N SER A 262 17.88 3.65 45.39
CA SER A 262 16.84 3.32 46.36
C SER A 262 15.44 3.69 45.93
N LYS A 263 15.28 4.75 45.14
CA LYS A 263 13.97 5.19 44.64
C LYS A 263 13.27 4.20 43.69
N TYR A 264 14.03 3.31 43.03
CA TYR A 264 13.46 2.23 42.21
C TYR A 264 13.26 0.94 43.03
N LYS A 265 13.50 1.02 44.35
CA LYS A 265 13.56 -0.12 45.25
C LYS A 265 12.68 0.16 46.47
N VAL A 266 12.10 -0.90 46.99
CA VAL A 266 11.43 -0.89 48.28
C VAL A 266 12.06 -2.00 49.12
N ASN A 267 11.87 -1.96 50.43
CA ASN A 267 12.36 -3.00 51.35
C ASN A 267 13.90 -3.19 51.29
N ILE A 268 14.66 -2.09 51.44
CA ILE A 268 16.13 -2.13 51.39
C ILE A 268 16.70 -2.51 52.77
N GLU A 269 17.32 -3.68 52.85
CA GLU A 269 18.05 -4.15 54.03
C GLU A 269 19.57 -3.93 53.88
N ARG A 270 20.28 -3.77 55.02
CA ARG A 270 21.73 -3.52 55.05
C ARG A 270 22.40 -4.50 56.01
N THR A 271 23.36 -5.28 55.53
CA THR A 271 24.09 -6.30 56.30
C THR A 271 25.61 -6.18 56.07
N ARG A 272 26.41 -6.68 57.03
CA ARG A 272 27.88 -6.81 56.94
C ARG A 272 28.35 -8.24 57.30
N SER A 273 27.49 -9.24 57.09
CA SER A 273 27.86 -10.64 57.34
C SER A 273 28.95 -11.12 56.38
N THR A 274 29.89 -11.93 56.88
CA THR A 274 30.90 -12.62 56.07
C THR A 274 30.44 -14.00 55.58
N ASP A 275 29.34 -14.54 56.10
CA ASP A 275 28.83 -15.88 55.77
C ASP A 275 28.71 -16.13 54.26
N LEU A 276 28.13 -15.16 53.53
CA LEU A 276 28.03 -15.23 52.07
C LEU A 276 29.42 -15.22 51.40
N ALA A 277 30.38 -14.45 51.92
CA ALA A 277 31.74 -14.39 51.40
C ALA A 277 32.57 -15.65 51.72
N GLU A 278 32.42 -16.20 52.92
CA GLU A 278 33.12 -17.40 53.38
C GLU A 278 32.65 -18.63 52.60
N ARG A 279 31.33 -18.78 52.39
CA ARG A 279 30.78 -19.80 51.49
C ARG A 279 31.30 -19.62 50.06
N LEU A 280 31.37 -18.39 49.58
CA LEU A 280 31.91 -18.09 48.25
C LEU A 280 33.39 -18.49 48.11
N LEU A 281 34.21 -18.37 49.15
CA LEU A 281 35.60 -18.84 49.12
C LEU A 281 35.74 -20.36 48.96
N THR A 282 34.70 -21.13 49.30
CA THR A 282 34.68 -22.59 49.12
C THR A 282 34.32 -23.02 47.70
N VAL A 283 33.80 -22.10 46.89
CA VAL A 283 33.39 -22.36 45.50
C VAL A 283 34.63 -22.43 44.60
N PRO A 284 34.79 -23.50 43.79
CA PRO A 284 35.91 -23.62 42.88
C PRO A 284 35.76 -22.66 41.68
N ASN A 285 36.90 -22.25 41.12
CA ASN A 285 36.92 -21.59 39.82
C ASN A 285 36.69 -22.60 38.68
N ALA A 286 36.03 -22.16 37.63
CA ALA A 286 35.72 -22.94 36.45
C ALA A 286 36.28 -22.30 35.18
N HIS A 287 36.53 -23.16 34.19
CA HIS A 287 36.84 -22.78 32.82
C HIS A 287 35.91 -23.54 31.87
N TRP A 288 35.36 -22.85 30.87
CA TRP A 288 34.43 -23.48 29.93
C TRP A 288 34.53 -22.89 28.53
N LEU A 289 34.03 -23.65 27.56
CA LEU A 289 33.74 -23.19 26.22
C LEU A 289 32.21 -23.08 26.07
N ASP A 290 31.73 -22.00 25.46
CA ASP A 290 30.30 -21.83 25.24
C ASP A 290 29.77 -22.90 24.26
N LYS A 291 28.72 -23.61 24.66
CA LYS A 291 28.20 -24.73 23.88
C LYS A 291 27.66 -24.27 22.52
N ALA A 292 26.91 -23.17 22.51
CA ALA A 292 26.35 -22.64 21.27
C ALA A 292 27.45 -22.11 20.33
N ALA A 293 28.48 -21.45 20.87
CA ALA A 293 29.65 -21.03 20.09
C ALA A 293 30.43 -22.22 19.53
N MET A 294 30.55 -23.31 20.29
CA MET A 294 31.18 -24.55 19.83
C MET A 294 30.37 -25.22 18.72
N GLU A 295 29.04 -25.22 18.81
CA GLU A 295 28.16 -25.71 17.76
C GLU A 295 28.24 -24.84 16.49
N ARG A 296 28.25 -23.51 16.65
CA ARG A 296 28.50 -22.56 15.54
C ARG A 296 29.88 -22.74 14.92
N TYR A 297 30.89 -23.06 15.72
CA TYR A 297 32.24 -23.35 15.21
C TYR A 297 32.28 -24.67 14.44
N ALA A 298 31.68 -25.73 14.99
CA ALA A 298 31.64 -27.05 14.36
C ALA A 298 30.83 -27.08 13.06
N SER A 299 29.75 -26.29 12.99
CA SER A 299 28.95 -26.08 11.77
C SER A 299 29.61 -25.12 10.77
N GLY A 300 30.63 -24.37 11.19
CA GLY A 300 31.33 -23.39 10.37
C GLY A 300 30.65 -22.01 10.28
N GLU A 301 29.55 -21.76 11.00
CA GLU A 301 28.91 -20.43 11.14
C GLU A 301 29.85 -19.41 11.81
N GLN A 302 30.68 -19.90 12.73
CA GLN A 302 31.74 -19.14 13.36
C GLN A 302 33.10 -19.70 12.92
N LYS A 303 33.99 -18.83 12.46
CA LYS A 303 35.34 -19.24 11.99
C LYS A 303 36.39 -19.22 13.10
N GLU A 304 36.20 -18.32 14.05
CA GLU A 304 37.11 -18.16 15.17
C GLU A 304 36.83 -19.25 16.20
N LEU A 305 37.88 -19.95 16.61
CA LEU A 305 37.78 -20.92 17.68
C LEU A 305 37.25 -20.21 18.94
N PRO A 306 36.17 -20.71 19.57
CA PRO A 306 35.67 -20.13 20.81
C PRO A 306 36.78 -20.05 21.85
N GLN A 307 36.87 -18.90 22.52
CA GLN A 307 37.84 -18.71 23.58
C GLN A 307 37.35 -19.35 24.88
N THR A 308 38.30 -19.88 25.65
CA THR A 308 38.02 -20.38 26.99
C THR A 308 37.63 -19.23 27.92
N ASN A 309 36.48 -19.37 28.55
CA ASN A 309 35.98 -18.44 29.56
C ASN A 309 36.49 -18.84 30.95
N PHE A 310 36.48 -17.88 31.88
CA PHE A 310 36.87 -18.06 33.28
C PHE A 310 35.81 -17.47 34.20
N GLY A 311 35.48 -18.16 35.29
CA GLY A 311 34.47 -17.71 36.25
C GLY A 311 34.02 -18.80 37.22
N LEU A 312 32.75 -18.74 37.61
CA LEU A 312 32.06 -19.62 38.54
C LEU A 312 30.84 -20.26 37.83
N ILE A 313 30.37 -21.39 38.34
CA ILE A 313 29.20 -22.14 37.85
C ILE A 313 28.05 -22.02 38.85
N ALA A 314 26.82 -21.82 38.37
CA ALA A 314 25.69 -21.43 39.22
C ALA A 314 25.29 -22.55 40.20
N GLU A 315 25.42 -23.80 39.76
CA GLU A 315 25.17 -25.00 40.54
C GLU A 315 26.14 -25.13 41.72
N ASP A 316 27.40 -24.70 41.56
CA ASP A 316 28.37 -24.70 42.66
C ASP A 316 28.00 -23.65 43.73
N LEU A 317 27.43 -22.52 43.31
CA LEU A 317 26.92 -21.50 44.24
C LEU A 317 25.69 -22.00 44.98
N GLU A 318 24.74 -22.65 44.29
CA GLU A 318 23.57 -23.27 44.91
C GLU A 318 23.99 -24.34 45.93
N ALA A 319 24.92 -25.21 45.56
CA ALA A 319 25.45 -26.25 46.45
C ALA A 319 26.13 -25.66 47.69
N ALA A 320 26.78 -24.51 47.55
CA ALA A 320 27.35 -23.74 48.65
C ALA A 320 26.30 -22.91 49.43
N GLY A 321 25.02 -22.95 49.04
CA GLY A 321 23.93 -22.22 49.69
C GLY A 321 23.97 -20.71 49.47
N LEU A 322 24.43 -20.26 48.29
CA LEU A 322 24.60 -18.85 47.90
C LEU A 322 23.43 -18.34 47.03
N GLU A 323 22.20 -18.54 47.49
CA GLU A 323 20.97 -18.26 46.70
C GLU A 323 20.84 -16.77 46.29
N ASP A 324 21.30 -15.82 47.11
CA ASP A 324 21.26 -14.38 46.79
C ASP A 324 22.12 -13.98 45.58
N LEU A 325 23.03 -14.86 45.16
CA LEU A 325 23.97 -14.64 44.05
C LEU A 325 23.62 -15.45 42.79
N VAL A 326 22.56 -16.28 42.81
CA VAL A 326 22.10 -16.99 41.61
C VAL A 326 20.95 -16.25 40.92
N VAL A 327 20.68 -16.64 39.67
CA VAL A 327 19.55 -16.16 38.86
C VAL A 327 18.73 -17.37 38.43
N ARG A 328 17.40 -17.27 38.55
CA ARG A 328 16.46 -18.32 38.16
C ARG A 328 15.49 -17.86 37.09
N GLY A 329 15.09 -18.79 36.23
CA GLY A 329 14.07 -18.61 35.20
C GLY A 329 12.65 -18.59 35.77
N PRO A 330 11.63 -18.29 34.94
CA PRO A 330 10.22 -18.31 35.35
C PRO A 330 9.70 -19.69 35.79
N ASP A 331 10.36 -20.76 35.36
CA ASP A 331 10.12 -22.14 35.75
C ASP A 331 10.80 -22.54 37.08
N GLY A 332 11.68 -21.68 37.62
CA GLY A 332 12.45 -21.93 38.83
C GLY A 332 13.82 -22.57 38.59
N GLU A 333 14.16 -22.84 37.34
CA GLU A 333 15.45 -23.44 36.97
C GLU A 333 16.59 -22.43 37.07
N LEU A 334 17.81 -22.93 37.27
CA LEU A 334 19.02 -22.12 37.33
C LEU A 334 19.40 -21.59 35.95
N GLU A 335 19.62 -20.28 35.86
CA GLU A 335 19.92 -19.57 34.62
C GLU A 335 21.24 -18.79 34.67
N GLY A 336 21.80 -18.53 35.86
CA GLY A 336 23.10 -17.87 35.96
C GLY A 336 23.47 -17.30 37.33
N ILE A 337 24.42 -16.36 37.30
CA ILE A 337 25.06 -15.77 38.49
C ILE A 337 25.03 -14.26 38.41
N GLN A 338 24.87 -13.63 39.58
CA GLN A 338 24.93 -12.18 39.77
C GLN A 338 26.38 -11.71 40.00
N TYR A 339 27.19 -11.79 38.95
CA TYR A 339 28.62 -11.46 38.99
C TYR A 339 28.90 -10.04 39.50
N ASP A 340 28.03 -9.08 39.18
CA ASP A 340 28.12 -7.69 39.64
C ASP A 340 27.99 -7.55 41.16
N ARG A 341 27.39 -8.54 41.84
CA ARG A 341 27.17 -8.54 43.29
C ARG A 341 28.22 -9.29 44.07
N ILE A 342 29.07 -10.09 43.42
CA ILE A 342 30.14 -10.85 44.09
C ILE A 342 31.11 -9.92 44.82
N ALA A 343 31.55 -8.83 44.17
CA ALA A 343 32.45 -7.88 44.83
C ALA A 343 31.79 -7.29 46.08
N ALA A 344 30.50 -6.94 46.01
CA ALA A 344 29.74 -6.44 47.15
C ALA A 344 29.60 -7.50 48.26
N ALA A 345 29.43 -8.77 47.89
CA ALA A 345 29.38 -9.90 48.81
C ALA A 345 30.72 -10.12 49.53
N LEU A 346 31.86 -9.87 48.87
CA LEU A 346 33.21 -10.01 49.45
C LEU A 346 33.63 -8.83 50.33
N LEU A 347 33.02 -7.65 50.19
CA LEU A 347 33.39 -6.45 50.96
C LEU A 347 33.46 -6.67 52.48
N PRO A 348 32.50 -7.38 53.12
CA PRO A 348 32.56 -7.63 54.55
C PRO A 348 33.77 -8.47 54.96
N LEU A 349 34.12 -9.52 54.21
CA LEU A 349 35.25 -10.39 54.51
C LEU A 349 36.60 -9.69 54.25
N LEU A 350 36.70 -8.93 53.16
CA LEU A 350 37.89 -8.12 52.90
C LEU A 350 38.13 -7.07 53.99
N ALA A 351 37.05 -6.48 54.52
CA ALA A 351 37.15 -5.58 55.66
C ALA A 351 37.66 -6.31 56.92
N GLN A 352 37.18 -7.53 57.18
CA GLN A 352 37.66 -8.36 58.30
C GLN A 352 39.13 -8.75 58.15
N MET A 353 39.54 -9.29 56.99
CA MET A 353 40.92 -9.70 56.72
C MET A 353 41.89 -8.52 56.87
N LYS A 354 41.48 -7.33 56.44
CA LYS A 354 42.28 -6.11 56.61
C LYS A 354 42.54 -5.81 58.09
N THR A 355 41.50 -5.91 58.92
CA THR A 355 41.63 -5.71 60.38
C THR A 355 42.59 -6.73 60.99
N GLU A 356 42.47 -8.01 60.66
CA GLU A 356 43.34 -9.07 61.18
C GLU A 356 44.82 -8.89 60.77
N ILE A 357 45.08 -8.50 59.52
CA ILE A 357 46.44 -8.22 59.03
C ILE A 357 47.06 -7.01 59.75
N ASP A 358 46.26 -5.96 59.97
CA ASP A 358 46.73 -4.75 60.68
C ASP A 358 47.08 -5.07 62.15
N GLU A 359 46.32 -5.97 62.80
CA GLU A 359 46.61 -6.47 64.14
C GLU A 359 47.88 -7.34 64.20
N LEU A 360 48.05 -8.29 63.27
CA LEU A 360 49.25 -9.15 63.21
C LEU A 360 50.54 -8.34 63.03
N LYS A 361 50.49 -7.27 62.22
CA LYS A 361 51.62 -6.34 62.03
C LYS A 361 51.92 -5.47 63.24
N ALA A 362 50.94 -5.22 64.10
CA ALA A 362 51.17 -4.47 65.34
C ALA A 362 51.88 -5.32 66.42
N THR A 363 51.83 -6.64 66.26
CA THR A 363 52.46 -7.62 67.17
C THR A 363 53.76 -8.23 66.65
N ALA A 364 54.16 -7.95 65.41
CA ALA A 364 55.43 -8.34 64.80
C ALA A 364 56.45 -7.20 64.88
#